data_AF-A0AAQ3JKD6-F1
#
_entry.id   AF-A0AAQ3JKD6-F1
#
_cell.length_a   1.000
_cell.length_b   1.000
_cell.length_c   1.000
_cell.angle_alpha   90.00
_cell.angle_beta   90.00
_cell.angle_gamma   90.00
#
_symmetry.space_group_name_H-M   'P 1'
#
loop_
_entity.id
_entity.type
_entity.pdbx_description
1 polymer ?
#
loop_
_entity_poly.entity_id
_entity_poly.type
_entity_poly.pdbx_seq_one_letter_code
_entity_poly.pdbx_strand_id
1 'polypeptide(L)'
;MAASFSCLRAPTFYHLTSSRTAIFNLPQRSRIAGANPFLPHSRTPKLVSNPSRRSTSASLFSAKKPPTDSRPSIDSWKISINLFCEAFIIIIYIYIYGLYNITKKGFAIAAKVQELHVYEINERDRGSPAYLRLSQKNENSLGDLVPFSNKLYSGNLEKRLGITAGLCVLIQHVPERNGDRYEANFSFYFGDHGHISVQGAYLTYEESYLAVTGGSGVFEGAYGQVKLQQIVFPFKIFYTFYLKGVRDLPKELLGKPVSPSPTVEPTPAAKAAEPHAALKNYTN
;
A
#
# COMPACT_ATOMS: atom_id res chain seq x y z
N MET A 1 -7.21 -43.53 56.58
CA MET A 1 -7.02 -43.88 55.15
C MET A 1 -7.41 -42.63 54.36
N ALA A 2 -6.54 -41.67 54.04
CA ALA A 2 -5.35 -41.68 53.18
C ALA A 2 -5.66 -41.93 51.69
N ALA A 3 -5.71 -40.85 50.90
CA ALA A 3 -5.30 -40.71 49.48
C ALA A 3 -5.61 -39.24 49.08
N SER A 4 -4.68 -38.27 49.16
CA SER A 4 -3.48 -38.01 48.34
C SER A 4 -3.74 -37.47 46.92
N PHE A 5 -3.49 -36.17 46.79
CA PHE A 5 -3.02 -35.36 45.65
C PHE A 5 -2.82 -35.99 44.26
N SER A 6 -3.22 -35.25 43.23
CA SER A 6 -2.28 -34.86 42.16
C SER A 6 -2.74 -33.61 41.39
N CYS A 7 -1.87 -32.60 41.48
CA CYS A 7 -1.89 -31.34 40.76
C CYS A 7 -1.46 -31.59 39.30
N LEU A 8 -2.25 -31.13 38.32
CA LEU A 8 -1.86 -31.17 36.91
C LEU A 8 -1.22 -29.84 36.50
N ARG A 9 0.04 -30.01 36.10
CA ARG A 9 1.05 -29.06 35.64
C ARG A 9 0.57 -27.96 34.69
N ALA A 10 1.09 -26.76 34.94
CA ALA A 10 1.21 -25.66 33.98
C ALA A 10 2.13 -26.03 32.79
N PRO A 11 1.89 -25.48 31.59
CA PRO A 11 2.73 -25.75 30.43
C PRO A 11 4.08 -25.01 30.52
N THR A 12 5.11 -25.77 30.16
CA THR A 12 6.54 -25.43 30.10
C THR A 12 6.86 -24.27 29.15
N PHE A 13 7.67 -23.33 29.64
CA PHE A 13 8.38 -22.31 28.85
C PHE A 13 9.30 -22.98 27.82
N TYR A 14 9.20 -22.57 26.55
CA TYR A 14 10.19 -22.90 25.53
C TYR A 14 11.35 -21.89 25.61
N HIS A 15 12.52 -22.38 26.03
CA HIS A 15 13.79 -21.68 25.92
C HIS A 15 14.25 -21.68 24.45
N LEU A 16 14.22 -20.52 23.80
CA LEU A 16 14.93 -20.29 22.53
C LEU A 16 16.39 -19.99 22.87
N THR A 17 17.29 -20.91 22.50
CA THR A 17 18.74 -20.78 22.68
C THR A 17 19.31 -19.80 21.64
N SER A 18 19.77 -18.65 22.13
CA SER A 18 20.53 -17.65 21.36
C SER A 18 21.89 -18.22 20.94
N SER A 19 22.10 -18.36 19.64
CA SER A 19 23.41 -18.71 19.08
C SER A 19 24.26 -17.45 18.88
N ARG A 20 25.51 -17.54 19.34
CA ARG A 20 26.47 -16.46 19.51
C ARG A 20 26.84 -15.74 18.20
N THR A 21 26.99 -14.43 18.36
CA THR A 21 27.49 -13.41 17.45
C THR A 21 28.86 -13.75 16.85
N ALA A 22 28.98 -13.67 15.53
CA ALA A 22 30.27 -13.52 14.83
C ALA A 22 30.36 -12.07 14.32
N ILE A 23 31.29 -11.31 14.88
CA ILE A 23 31.59 -9.92 14.54
C ILE A 23 32.46 -9.94 13.27
N PHE A 24 31.94 -9.41 12.16
CA PHE A 24 32.73 -9.10 10.97
C PHE A 24 33.11 -7.62 10.97
N ASN A 25 34.42 -7.35 11.05
CA ASN A 25 35.01 -6.02 10.92
C ASN A 25 34.93 -5.53 9.46
N LEU A 26 34.33 -4.35 9.24
CA LEU A 26 34.40 -3.62 7.97
C LEU A 26 35.54 -2.59 8.02
N PRO A 27 36.37 -2.45 6.97
CA PRO A 27 37.42 -1.43 6.92
C PRO A 27 36.86 -0.05 6.57
N GLN A 28 37.36 0.96 7.28
CA GLN A 28 37.09 2.39 7.09
C GLN A 28 37.47 2.86 5.68
N ARG A 29 36.60 3.65 5.04
CA ARG A 29 36.91 4.38 3.81
C ARG A 29 36.85 5.89 4.05
N SER A 30 37.91 6.54 3.59
CA SER A 30 38.31 7.93 3.76
C SER A 30 37.33 8.98 3.20
N ARG A 31 37.30 10.13 3.88
CA ARG A 31 36.64 11.39 3.45
C ARG A 31 37.24 11.91 2.15
N ILE A 32 36.39 12.35 1.22
CA ILE A 32 36.74 13.29 0.15
C ILE A 32 35.77 14.47 0.22
N ALA A 33 36.35 15.67 0.26
CA ALA A 33 35.66 16.95 0.25
C ALA A 33 35.36 17.42 -1.18
N GLY A 34 34.27 18.18 -1.35
CA GLY A 34 34.25 19.31 -2.27
C GLY A 34 33.34 19.24 -3.50
N ALA A 35 32.56 20.32 -3.64
CA ALA A 35 31.98 20.92 -4.85
C ALA A 35 30.57 20.48 -5.30
N ASN A 36 29.61 21.37 -5.02
CA ASN A 36 28.33 21.54 -5.72
C ASN A 36 28.55 22.20 -7.09
N PRO A 37 27.91 21.69 -8.16
CA PRO A 37 27.68 22.48 -9.37
C PRO A 37 26.20 22.43 -9.79
N PHE A 38 25.38 23.30 -9.19
CA PHE A 38 24.14 23.77 -9.83
C PHE A 38 24.47 25.05 -10.60
N LEU A 39 24.31 25.04 -11.93
CA LEU A 39 23.85 26.18 -12.75
C LEU A 39 23.80 25.77 -14.24
N PRO A 40 22.63 25.80 -14.90
CA PRO A 40 22.51 25.57 -16.34
C PRO A 40 22.77 26.86 -17.15
N HIS A 41 23.60 26.75 -18.19
CA HIS A 41 23.89 27.80 -19.17
C HIS A 41 22.74 27.99 -20.17
N SER A 42 22.20 29.21 -20.26
CA SER A 42 21.31 29.66 -21.33
C SER A 42 22.15 30.17 -22.52
N ARG A 43 21.94 29.62 -23.71
CA ARG A 43 22.49 30.15 -24.97
C ARG A 43 21.38 30.82 -25.77
N THR A 44 21.57 32.10 -26.05
CA THR A 44 20.81 32.90 -27.02
C THR A 44 21.34 32.68 -28.45
N PRO A 45 20.49 32.66 -29.50
CA PRO A 45 20.97 32.70 -30.88
C PRO A 45 21.16 34.14 -31.37
N LYS A 46 22.28 34.38 -32.05
CA LYS A 46 22.65 35.64 -32.70
C LYS A 46 21.91 35.82 -34.03
N LEU A 47 21.48 37.06 -34.28
CA LEU A 47 21.10 37.59 -35.60
C LEU A 47 22.23 37.36 -36.61
N VAL A 48 21.86 36.93 -37.82
CA VAL A 48 22.71 37.04 -39.01
C VAL A 48 21.94 37.81 -40.09
N SER A 49 22.60 38.86 -40.57
CA SER A 49 22.21 39.80 -41.60
C SER A 49 22.29 39.21 -43.01
N ASN A 50 21.30 39.56 -43.84
CA ASN A 50 21.33 39.50 -45.30
C ASN A 50 22.25 40.63 -45.84
N PRO A 51 22.84 40.54 -47.07
CA PRO A 51 22.04 40.79 -48.28
C PRO A 51 22.54 40.11 -49.58
N SER A 52 21.66 39.91 -50.57
CA SER A 52 22.00 40.24 -51.97
C SER A 52 20.78 40.32 -52.89
N ARG A 53 20.87 41.29 -53.82
CA ARG A 53 19.92 41.69 -54.87
C ARG A 53 19.68 40.61 -55.92
N ARG A 54 18.44 40.55 -56.43
CA ARG A 54 18.21 40.52 -57.89
C ARG A 54 16.90 41.19 -58.26
N SER A 55 17.01 42.08 -59.25
CA SER A 55 15.92 42.83 -59.87
C SER A 55 15.16 41.97 -60.86
N THR A 56 13.83 42.11 -60.90
CA THR A 56 13.06 42.02 -62.14
C THR A 56 11.86 42.97 -62.08
N SER A 57 11.91 43.92 -63.02
CA SER A 57 10.88 44.71 -63.70
C SER A 57 9.42 44.67 -63.24
N ALA A 58 8.91 45.89 -63.17
CA ALA A 58 7.52 46.32 -63.03
C ALA A 58 6.55 45.77 -64.09
N SER A 59 5.31 45.54 -63.65
CA SER A 59 4.12 45.81 -64.47
C SER A 59 2.89 46.09 -63.58
N LEU A 60 2.32 47.28 -63.81
CA LEU A 60 0.91 47.67 -63.70
C LEU A 60 0.07 47.16 -62.51
N PHE A 61 0.02 47.96 -61.44
CA PHE A 61 -1.15 47.96 -60.54
C PHE A 61 -2.19 48.96 -61.03
N SER A 62 -3.30 48.43 -61.52
CA SER A 62 -4.52 49.18 -61.80
C SER A 62 -5.16 49.60 -60.47
N ALA A 63 -5.44 50.90 -60.32
CA ALA A 63 -6.08 51.49 -59.15
C ALA A 63 -7.52 50.96 -59.02
N LYS A 64 -7.73 49.95 -58.16
CA LYS A 64 -9.06 49.58 -57.68
C LYS A 64 -9.42 50.46 -56.48
N LYS A 65 -10.57 51.12 -56.59
CA LYS A 65 -11.28 51.88 -55.54
C LYS A 65 -11.22 51.15 -54.19
N PRO A 66 -11.14 51.87 -53.06
CA PRO A 66 -11.27 51.26 -51.75
C PRO A 66 -12.65 50.56 -51.67
N PRO A 67 -12.72 49.31 -51.20
CA PRO A 67 -14.01 48.67 -50.98
C PRO A 67 -14.74 49.45 -49.89
N THR A 68 -16.01 49.76 -50.18
CA THR A 68 -17.00 50.28 -49.25
C THR A 68 -16.92 49.55 -47.91
N ASP A 69 -16.87 50.33 -46.84
CA ASP A 69 -16.80 49.95 -45.44
C ASP A 69 -17.91 48.93 -45.10
N SER A 70 -17.60 47.64 -45.23
CA SER A 70 -18.47 46.55 -44.78
C SER A 70 -18.29 46.38 -43.27
N ARG A 71 -18.57 47.44 -42.49
CA ARG A 71 -18.71 47.27 -41.04
C ARG A 71 -19.92 46.36 -40.82
N PRO A 72 -19.78 45.26 -40.07
CA PRO A 72 -20.92 44.44 -39.71
C PRO A 72 -21.95 45.34 -39.02
N SER A 73 -23.22 45.25 -39.41
CA SER A 73 -24.28 45.99 -38.73
C SER A 73 -24.28 45.64 -37.24
N ILE A 74 -24.73 46.57 -36.39
CA ILE A 74 -24.84 46.38 -34.93
C ILE A 74 -25.58 45.06 -34.58
N ASP A 75 -26.50 44.62 -35.43
CA ASP A 75 -27.23 43.37 -35.23
C ASP A 75 -26.39 42.11 -35.51
N SER A 76 -25.41 42.18 -36.42
CA SER A 76 -24.42 41.10 -36.61
C SER A 76 -23.52 40.92 -35.38
N TRP A 77 -23.14 42.00 -34.70
CA TRP A 77 -22.34 41.94 -33.47
C TRP A 77 -23.13 41.33 -32.30
N LYS A 78 -24.43 41.65 -32.20
CA LYS A 78 -25.32 41.05 -31.19
C LYS A 78 -25.48 39.54 -31.39
N ILE A 79 -25.63 39.09 -32.64
CA ILE A 79 -25.71 37.65 -32.96
C ILE A 79 -24.40 36.94 -32.58
N SER A 80 -23.25 37.50 -32.92
CA SER A 80 -21.94 36.93 -32.56
C SER A 80 -21.68 36.89 -31.06
N ILE A 81 -22.09 37.92 -30.30
CA ILE A 81 -21.96 37.95 -28.84
C ILE A 81 -22.88 36.91 -28.19
N ASN A 82 -24.13 36.79 -28.63
CA ASN A 82 -25.06 35.80 -28.10
C ASN A 82 -24.56 34.37 -28.37
N LEU A 83 -24.04 34.10 -29.57
CA LEU A 83 -23.47 32.78 -29.90
C LEU A 83 -22.24 32.46 -29.03
N PHE A 84 -21.42 33.47 -28.73
CA PHE A 84 -20.25 33.31 -27.87
C PHE A 84 -20.65 33.09 -26.39
N CYS A 85 -21.68 33.80 -25.91
CA CYS A 85 -22.23 33.61 -24.57
C CYS A 85 -22.84 32.22 -24.39
N GLU A 86 -23.63 31.74 -25.34
CA GLU A 86 -24.23 30.39 -25.30
C GLU A 86 -23.15 29.30 -25.30
N ALA A 87 -22.14 29.43 -26.17
CA ALA A 87 -21.01 28.49 -26.20
C ALA A 87 -20.23 28.49 -24.88
N PHE A 88 -20.02 29.66 -24.26
CA PHE A 88 -19.33 29.78 -22.98
C PHE A 88 -20.12 29.16 -21.82
N ILE A 89 -21.44 29.35 -21.79
CA ILE A 89 -22.34 28.71 -20.81
C ILE A 89 -22.29 27.19 -20.95
N ILE A 90 -22.32 26.66 -22.18
CA ILE A 90 -22.22 25.22 -22.43
C ILE A 90 -20.87 24.66 -21.94
N ILE A 91 -19.76 25.35 -22.22
CA ILE A 91 -18.43 24.93 -21.74
C ILE A 91 -18.38 24.91 -20.21
N ILE A 92 -18.89 25.95 -19.54
CA ILE A 92 -18.98 25.99 -18.08
C ILE A 92 -19.83 24.84 -17.55
N TYR A 93 -20.99 24.60 -18.17
CA TYR A 93 -21.88 23.51 -17.76
C TYR A 93 -21.19 22.15 -17.89
N ILE A 94 -20.52 21.87 -19.01
CA ILE A 94 -19.75 20.64 -19.22
C ILE A 94 -18.63 20.52 -18.18
N TYR A 95 -17.91 21.60 -17.90
CA TYR A 95 -16.83 21.60 -16.92
C TYR A 95 -17.34 21.32 -15.49
N ILE A 96 -18.39 22.01 -15.05
CA ILE A 96 -19.00 21.82 -13.72
C ILE A 96 -19.60 20.41 -13.62
N TYR A 97 -20.32 19.94 -14.63
CA TYR A 97 -20.92 18.61 -14.64
C TYR A 97 -19.84 17.52 -14.67
N GLY A 98 -18.75 17.74 -15.41
CA GLY A 98 -17.57 16.86 -15.41
C GLY A 98 -16.93 16.76 -14.03
N LEU A 99 -16.64 17.90 -13.40
CA LEU A 99 -16.13 17.96 -12.03
C LEU A 99 -17.05 17.26 -11.04
N TYR A 100 -18.35 17.55 -11.10
CA TYR A 100 -19.35 16.92 -10.22
C TYR A 100 -19.32 15.40 -10.32
N ASN A 101 -19.25 14.85 -11.54
CA ASN A 101 -19.19 13.40 -11.74
C ASN A 101 -17.87 12.77 -11.26
N ILE A 102 -16.74 13.46 -11.43
CA ILE A 102 -15.45 13.01 -10.89
C ILE A 102 -15.51 12.96 -9.36
N THR A 103 -15.97 14.03 -8.73
CA THR A 103 -16.11 14.12 -7.27
C THR A 103 -17.08 13.08 -6.74
N LYS A 104 -18.22 12.87 -7.41
CA LYS A 104 -19.20 11.86 -7.03
C LYS A 104 -18.63 10.43 -7.12
N LYS A 105 -17.88 10.12 -8.18
CA LYS A 105 -17.19 8.82 -8.31
C LYS A 105 -16.13 8.63 -7.23
N GLY A 106 -15.31 9.66 -6.97
CA GLY A 106 -14.30 9.63 -5.91
C GLY A 106 -14.92 9.42 -4.52
N PHE A 107 -16.00 10.12 -4.22
CA PHE A 107 -16.73 9.97 -2.95
C PHE A 107 -17.35 8.57 -2.80
N ALA A 108 -17.90 8.00 -3.88
CA ALA A 108 -18.44 6.65 -3.86
C ALA A 108 -17.35 5.58 -3.59
N ILE A 109 -16.15 5.75 -4.15
CA ILE A 109 -15.00 4.87 -3.89
C ILE A 109 -14.54 4.99 -2.43
N ALA A 110 -14.54 6.21 -1.87
CA ALA A 110 -14.19 6.43 -0.47
C ALA A 110 -15.21 5.80 0.50
N ALA A 111 -16.51 5.81 0.17
CA ALA A 111 -17.55 5.32 1.08
C ALA A 111 -17.70 3.79 1.09
N LYS A 112 -17.39 3.09 -0.01
CA LYS A 112 -17.59 1.65 -0.14
C LYS A 112 -16.59 0.86 0.69
N VAL A 113 -17.08 0.00 1.58
CA VAL A 113 -16.28 -0.99 2.32
C VAL A 113 -16.20 -2.28 1.52
N GLN A 114 -15.00 -2.84 1.40
CA GLN A 114 -14.74 -4.15 0.81
C GLN A 114 -14.03 -5.03 1.83
N GLU A 115 -14.54 -6.26 2.01
CA GLU A 115 -13.94 -7.24 2.90
C GLU A 115 -12.91 -8.09 2.18
N LEU A 116 -11.76 -8.29 2.82
CA LEU A 116 -10.71 -9.20 2.37
C LEU A 116 -10.28 -10.08 3.54
N HIS A 117 -10.32 -11.39 3.34
CA HIS A 117 -9.95 -12.37 4.36
C HIS A 117 -8.63 -13.04 3.98
N VAL A 118 -7.74 -13.18 4.96
CA VAL A 118 -6.45 -13.86 4.77
C VAL A 118 -6.05 -14.65 6.01
N TYR A 119 -5.25 -15.69 5.78
CA TYR A 119 -4.60 -16.45 6.83
C TYR A 119 -3.10 -16.16 6.84
N GLU A 120 -2.57 -15.82 8.01
CA GLU A 120 -1.15 -15.76 8.27
C GLU A 120 -0.73 -17.03 9.02
N ILE A 121 0.25 -17.75 8.46
CA ILE A 121 0.71 -19.02 8.99
C ILE A 121 2.23 -19.01 9.09
N ASN A 122 2.73 -19.23 10.31
CA ASN A 122 4.13 -19.50 10.55
C ASN A 122 4.40 -21.01 10.40
N GLU A 123 4.95 -21.38 9.24
CA GLU A 123 5.32 -22.77 8.92
C GLU A 123 6.70 -23.17 9.47
N ARG A 124 7.31 -22.32 10.30
CA ARG A 124 8.60 -22.55 10.98
C ARG A 124 9.79 -22.72 10.04
N ASP A 125 9.67 -22.26 8.80
CA ASP A 125 10.68 -22.38 7.74
C ASP A 125 11.33 -21.05 7.36
N ARG A 126 11.09 -19.97 8.13
CA ARG A 126 11.58 -18.60 7.86
C ARG A 126 12.50 -18.02 8.92
N GLY A 127 12.87 -18.80 9.94
CA GLY A 127 13.59 -18.27 11.12
C GLY A 127 12.81 -17.18 11.88
N SER A 128 11.48 -17.18 11.74
CA SER A 128 10.56 -16.20 12.33
C SER A 128 9.71 -16.85 13.43
N PRO A 129 9.36 -16.11 14.50
CA PRO A 129 9.84 -14.76 14.82
C PRO A 129 11.28 -14.78 15.38
N ALA A 130 11.96 -13.63 15.32
CA ALA A 130 13.22 -13.42 16.04
C ALA A 130 12.93 -12.65 17.33
N TYR A 131 13.03 -13.31 18.50
CA TYR A 131 12.79 -12.62 19.78
C TYR A 131 14.08 -11.95 20.28
N LEU A 132 14.10 -10.61 20.26
CA LEU A 132 15.22 -9.81 20.74
C LEU A 132 14.92 -9.31 22.16
N ARG A 133 15.52 -9.99 23.15
CA ARG A 133 15.36 -9.68 24.58
C ARG A 133 16.22 -8.49 25.00
N LEU A 134 15.87 -7.30 24.52
CA LEU A 134 16.62 -6.07 24.77
C LEU A 134 16.40 -5.51 26.18
N SER A 135 15.31 -5.88 26.84
CA SER A 135 15.03 -5.48 28.22
C SER A 135 16.01 -6.08 29.24
N GLN A 136 16.72 -7.16 28.88
CA GLN A 136 17.60 -7.94 29.74
C GLN A 136 16.92 -8.50 31.00
N LYS A 137 15.58 -8.58 30.99
CA LYS A 137 14.78 -9.14 32.08
C LYS A 137 14.42 -10.60 31.80
N ASN A 138 14.17 -11.35 32.87
CA ASN A 138 13.74 -12.75 32.79
C ASN A 138 12.29 -12.87 32.27
N GLU A 139 11.47 -11.87 32.54
CA GLU A 139 10.10 -11.77 32.04
C GLU A 139 10.04 -10.85 30.82
N ASN A 140 9.09 -11.15 29.94
CA ASN A 140 8.76 -10.32 28.79
C ASN A 140 8.52 -8.88 29.29
N SER A 141 9.30 -7.92 28.80
CA SER A 141 9.28 -6.55 29.32
C SER A 141 9.34 -5.51 28.22
N LEU A 142 8.81 -4.31 28.51
CA LEU A 142 8.84 -3.15 27.62
C LEU A 142 10.21 -2.98 26.96
N GLY A 143 10.20 -2.84 25.63
CA GLY A 143 11.41 -2.64 24.82
C GLY A 143 11.98 -3.91 24.20
N ASP A 144 11.50 -5.10 24.56
CA ASP A 144 11.78 -6.29 23.75
C ASP A 144 11.19 -6.14 22.34
N LEU A 145 11.93 -6.59 21.34
CA LEU A 145 11.58 -6.44 19.93
C LEU A 145 11.39 -7.80 19.29
N VAL A 146 10.39 -7.91 18.42
CA VAL A 146 10.06 -9.14 17.71
C VAL A 146 9.90 -8.84 16.22
N PRO A 147 10.99 -8.79 15.45
CA PRO A 147 10.91 -8.88 13.99
C PRO A 147 10.30 -10.22 13.58
N PHE A 148 9.42 -10.19 12.59
CA PHE A 148 8.76 -11.40 12.09
C PHE A 148 8.44 -11.33 10.60
N SER A 149 8.32 -12.50 9.99
CA SER A 149 7.76 -12.70 8.67
C SER A 149 7.14 -14.09 8.55
N ASN A 150 5.85 -14.17 8.24
CA ASN A 150 5.11 -15.42 8.10
C ASN A 150 4.50 -15.53 6.70
N LYS A 151 4.06 -16.73 6.31
CA LYS A 151 3.41 -16.94 5.00
C LYS A 151 1.98 -16.44 5.04
N LEU A 152 1.51 -15.89 3.91
CA LEU A 152 0.18 -15.35 3.74
C LEU A 152 -0.62 -16.16 2.72
N TYR A 153 -1.85 -16.53 3.09
CA TYR A 153 -2.77 -17.35 2.30
C TYR A 153 -4.13 -16.65 2.14
N SER A 154 -4.86 -17.01 1.08
CA SER A 154 -6.22 -16.53 0.86
C SER A 154 -7.18 -16.99 1.95
N GLY A 155 -8.28 -16.26 2.14
CA GLY A 155 -9.31 -16.61 3.13
C GLY A 155 -9.93 -17.99 2.89
N ASN A 156 -9.93 -18.50 1.66
CA ASN A 156 -10.38 -19.85 1.35
C ASN A 156 -9.28 -20.92 1.45
N LEU A 157 -8.04 -20.54 1.82
CA LEU A 157 -6.87 -21.43 2.00
C LEU A 157 -6.40 -22.17 0.73
N GLU A 158 -6.88 -21.76 -0.45
CA GLU A 158 -6.56 -22.37 -1.74
C GLU A 158 -5.39 -21.70 -2.48
N LYS A 159 -4.96 -20.50 -2.06
CA LYS A 159 -3.86 -19.78 -2.71
C LYS A 159 -2.80 -19.27 -1.74
N ARG A 160 -1.52 -19.46 -2.08
CA ARG A 160 -0.40 -18.72 -1.49
C ARG A 160 -0.36 -17.31 -2.06
N LEU A 161 -0.54 -16.31 -1.19
CA LEU A 161 -0.58 -14.90 -1.59
C LEU A 161 0.79 -14.24 -1.49
N GLY A 162 1.49 -14.46 -0.38
CA GLY A 162 2.78 -13.84 -0.15
C GLY A 162 3.27 -14.02 1.28
N ILE A 163 3.63 -12.92 1.94
CA ILE A 163 4.13 -12.89 3.32
C ILE A 163 3.57 -11.71 4.11
N THR A 164 3.60 -11.83 5.44
CA THR A 164 3.70 -10.68 6.33
C THR A 164 5.17 -10.34 6.57
N ALA A 165 5.49 -9.07 6.80
CA ALA A 165 6.80 -8.67 7.30
C ALA A 165 6.72 -7.38 8.12
N GLY A 166 7.34 -7.38 9.29
CA GLY A 166 7.44 -6.19 10.11
C GLY A 166 7.99 -6.46 11.50
N LEU A 167 7.54 -5.62 12.45
CA LEU A 167 8.08 -5.56 13.80
C LEU A 167 6.95 -5.44 14.82
N CYS A 168 7.05 -6.23 15.88
CA CYS A 168 6.30 -6.03 17.11
C CYS A 168 7.23 -5.47 18.19
N VAL A 169 6.78 -4.44 18.89
CA VAL A 169 7.42 -3.90 20.10
C VAL A 169 6.62 -4.36 21.29
N LEU A 170 7.25 -5.06 22.22
CA LEU A 170 6.57 -5.47 23.44
C LEU A 170 6.28 -4.23 24.30
N ILE A 171 5.01 -4.05 24.67
CA ILE A 171 4.56 -2.95 25.52
C ILE A 171 4.46 -3.40 26.97
N GLN A 172 3.82 -4.55 27.20
CA GLN A 172 3.52 -5.04 28.54
C GLN A 172 3.28 -6.54 28.53
N HIS A 173 3.87 -7.25 29.49
CA HIS A 173 3.43 -8.58 29.88
C HIS A 173 2.22 -8.47 30.82
N VAL A 174 1.19 -9.27 30.59
CA VAL A 174 -0.09 -9.25 31.32
C VAL A 174 -0.28 -10.62 31.98
N PRO A 175 0.24 -10.83 33.21
CA PRO A 175 0.22 -12.14 33.88
C PRO A 175 -1.19 -12.69 34.08
N GLU A 176 -2.16 -11.82 34.36
CA GLU A 176 -3.55 -12.19 34.64
C GLU A 176 -4.23 -12.83 33.42
N ARG A 177 -3.68 -12.58 32.22
CA ARG A 177 -4.18 -13.12 30.95
C ARG A 177 -3.21 -14.12 30.32
N ASN A 178 -2.11 -14.44 31.00
CA ASN A 178 -1.04 -15.30 30.52
C ASN A 178 -0.59 -14.92 29.09
N GLY A 179 -0.32 -13.64 28.87
CA GLY A 179 0.04 -13.17 27.54
C GLY A 179 0.61 -11.77 27.54
N ASP A 180 0.81 -11.25 26.34
CA ASP A 180 1.56 -10.04 26.09
C ASP A 180 0.75 -9.07 25.22
N ARG A 181 0.98 -7.78 25.44
CA ARG A 181 0.54 -6.70 24.56
C ARG A 181 1.72 -6.20 23.76
N TYR A 182 1.61 -6.23 22.44
CA TYR A 182 2.55 -5.65 21.51
C TYR A 182 1.93 -4.45 20.78
N GLU A 183 2.77 -3.51 20.39
CA GLU A 183 2.49 -2.56 19.31
C GLU A 183 3.13 -3.12 18.04
N ALA A 184 2.34 -3.37 17.02
CA ALA A 184 2.77 -3.97 15.77
C ALA A 184 2.74 -2.94 14.63
N ASN A 185 3.79 -2.92 13.83
CA ASN A 185 3.85 -2.20 12.55
C ASN A 185 4.42 -3.14 11.49
N PHE A 186 3.61 -3.50 10.51
CA PHE A 186 3.97 -4.49 9.51
C PHE A 186 3.12 -4.36 8.25
N SER A 187 3.50 -5.10 7.21
CA SER A 187 2.80 -5.10 5.92
C SER A 187 2.47 -6.52 5.47
N PHE A 188 1.40 -6.61 4.69
CA PHE A 188 0.91 -7.81 4.00
C PHE A 188 1.23 -7.68 2.52
N TYR A 189 2.04 -8.59 1.99
CA TYR A 189 2.47 -8.57 0.59
C TYR A 189 1.70 -9.59 -0.24
N PHE A 190 1.19 -9.14 -1.40
CA PHE A 190 0.32 -9.90 -2.29
C PHE A 190 0.94 -10.08 -3.68
N GLY A 191 2.26 -10.24 -3.76
CA GLY A 191 2.97 -10.36 -5.05
C GLY A 191 2.78 -9.13 -5.94
N ASP A 192 2.48 -9.35 -7.21
CA ASP A 192 2.25 -8.28 -8.20
C ASP A 192 1.09 -7.33 -7.85
N HIS A 193 0.18 -7.71 -6.94
CA HIS A 193 -0.95 -6.85 -6.53
C HIS A 193 -0.52 -5.69 -5.63
N GLY A 194 0.66 -5.76 -5.01
CA GLY A 194 1.15 -4.75 -4.06
C GLY A 194 1.08 -5.21 -2.62
N HIS A 195 0.92 -4.27 -1.69
CA HIS A 195 0.86 -4.56 -0.25
C HIS A 195 -0.12 -3.64 0.49
N ILE A 196 -0.52 -4.08 1.69
CA ILE A 196 -1.29 -3.30 2.68
C ILE A 196 -0.43 -3.15 3.93
N SER A 197 -0.29 -1.93 4.44
CA SER A 197 0.42 -1.65 5.69
C SER A 197 -0.57 -1.44 6.84
N VAL A 198 -0.20 -1.92 8.02
CA VAL A 198 -1.03 -1.82 9.22
C VAL A 198 -0.21 -1.40 10.43
N GLN A 199 -0.89 -0.77 11.38
CA GLN A 199 -0.31 -0.42 12.67
C GLN A 199 -1.35 -0.56 13.78
N GLY A 200 -0.95 -1.10 14.93
CA GLY A 200 -1.78 -1.09 16.14
C GLY A 200 -1.48 -2.23 17.09
N ALA A 201 -2.41 -2.49 18.00
CA ALA A 201 -2.24 -3.46 19.07
C ALA A 201 -2.30 -4.90 18.54
N TYR A 202 -1.32 -5.71 18.92
CA TYR A 202 -1.38 -7.18 18.83
C TYR A 202 -1.41 -7.75 20.24
N LEU A 203 -2.51 -8.43 20.57
CA LEU A 203 -2.76 -9.01 21.89
C LEU A 203 -2.72 -10.54 21.77
N THR A 204 -1.85 -11.21 22.53
CA THR A 204 -1.70 -12.68 22.40
C THR A 204 -2.86 -13.46 23.02
N TYR A 205 -3.75 -12.78 23.73
CA TYR A 205 -4.80 -13.36 24.58
C TYR A 205 -6.23 -13.01 24.11
N GLU A 206 -6.39 -12.15 23.09
CA GLU A 206 -7.70 -11.80 22.52
C GLU A 206 -7.60 -11.21 21.11
N GLU A 207 -8.76 -11.04 20.48
CA GLU A 207 -8.87 -10.34 19.20
C GLU A 207 -8.56 -8.85 19.34
N SER A 208 -8.06 -8.25 18.27
CA SER A 208 -7.74 -6.81 18.22
C SER A 208 -8.06 -6.23 16.85
N TYR A 209 -8.08 -4.90 16.79
CA TYR A 209 -8.20 -4.17 15.53
C TYR A 209 -6.96 -3.31 15.32
N LEU A 210 -6.38 -3.39 14.12
CA LEU A 210 -5.26 -2.56 13.70
C LEU A 210 -5.76 -1.58 12.64
N ALA A 211 -5.14 -0.40 12.59
CA ALA A 211 -5.40 0.58 11.55
C ALA A 211 -4.77 0.11 10.24
N VAL A 212 -5.50 0.23 9.13
CA VAL A 212 -4.93 0.13 7.79
C VAL A 212 -4.37 1.52 7.45
N THR A 213 -3.05 1.62 7.35
CA THR A 213 -2.34 2.90 7.22
C THR A 213 -2.07 3.28 5.76
N GLY A 214 -2.26 2.36 4.83
CA GLY A 214 -2.05 2.57 3.41
C GLY A 214 -1.88 1.27 2.64
N GLY A 215 -1.58 1.42 1.36
CA GLY A 215 -1.22 0.31 0.49
C GLY A 215 -0.63 0.79 -0.84
N SER A 216 -0.23 -0.17 -1.66
CA SER A 216 0.31 0.06 -3.01
C SER A 216 -0.35 -0.87 -4.03
N GLY A 217 -0.11 -0.61 -5.32
CA GLY A 217 -0.69 -1.43 -6.40
C GLY A 217 -2.22 -1.34 -6.39
N VAL A 218 -2.90 -2.48 -6.34
CA VAL A 218 -4.37 -2.50 -6.29
C VAL A 218 -4.93 -1.94 -4.97
N PHE A 219 -4.08 -1.80 -3.96
CA PHE A 219 -4.41 -1.26 -2.64
C PHE A 219 -3.97 0.20 -2.47
N GLU A 220 -3.59 0.90 -3.54
CA GLU A 220 -3.29 2.34 -3.49
C GLU A 220 -4.49 3.11 -2.89
N GLY A 221 -4.22 3.97 -1.90
CA GLY A 221 -5.25 4.75 -1.21
C GLY A 221 -6.07 3.97 -0.19
N ALA A 222 -5.71 2.71 0.12
CA ALA A 222 -6.39 1.91 1.13
C ALA A 222 -6.34 2.56 2.52
N TYR A 223 -7.50 2.61 3.19
CA TYR A 223 -7.63 2.95 4.60
C TYR A 223 -8.75 2.14 5.24
N GLY A 224 -8.82 2.17 6.57
CA GLY A 224 -9.83 1.44 7.34
C GLY A 224 -9.20 0.72 8.53
N GLN A 225 -9.70 -0.48 8.81
CA GLN A 225 -9.20 -1.30 9.91
C GLN A 225 -9.16 -2.77 9.51
N VAL A 226 -8.34 -3.54 10.22
CA VAL A 226 -8.28 -4.99 10.08
C VAL A 226 -8.54 -5.63 11.44
N LYS A 227 -9.44 -6.60 11.48
CA LYS A 227 -9.64 -7.47 12.64
C LYS A 227 -8.57 -8.55 12.63
N LEU A 228 -7.83 -8.69 13.72
CA LEU A 228 -6.87 -9.77 13.96
C LEU A 228 -7.49 -10.79 14.92
N GLN A 229 -7.57 -12.04 14.50
CA GLN A 229 -8.04 -13.16 15.30
C GLN A 229 -6.94 -14.23 15.43
N GLN A 230 -6.39 -14.36 16.63
CA GLN A 230 -5.45 -15.42 16.97
C GLN A 230 -6.17 -16.77 16.99
N ILE A 231 -5.73 -17.74 16.18
CA ILE A 231 -6.31 -19.09 16.15
C ILE A 231 -5.47 -20.05 17.00
N VAL A 232 -4.18 -20.14 16.67
CA VAL A 232 -3.20 -20.98 17.37
C VAL A 232 -2.00 -20.10 17.66
N PHE A 233 -1.71 -19.85 18.93
CA PHE A 233 -0.57 -19.02 19.31
C PHE A 233 0.77 -19.76 19.18
N PRO A 234 1.82 -19.15 18.58
CA PRO A 234 1.86 -17.95 17.73
C PRO A 234 1.77 -18.27 16.20
N PHE A 235 1.25 -19.45 15.82
CA PHE A 235 1.45 -20.02 14.48
C PHE A 235 0.34 -19.74 13.46
N LYS A 236 -0.90 -19.49 13.87
CA LYS A 236 -2.03 -19.28 12.95
C LYS A 236 -2.85 -18.07 13.38
N ILE A 237 -3.00 -17.11 12.47
CA ILE A 237 -3.78 -15.89 12.67
C ILE A 237 -4.68 -15.69 11.45
N PHE A 238 -5.93 -15.28 11.68
CA PHE A 238 -6.88 -14.93 10.65
C PHE A 238 -7.18 -13.44 10.69
N TYR A 239 -7.23 -12.81 9.52
CA TYR A 239 -7.48 -11.39 9.38
C TYR A 239 -8.71 -11.14 8.51
N THR A 240 -9.53 -10.18 8.95
CA THR A 240 -10.60 -9.60 8.14
C THR A 240 -10.34 -8.11 7.97
N PHE A 241 -9.94 -7.72 6.77
CA PHE A 241 -9.76 -6.32 6.40
C PHE A 241 -11.09 -5.70 6.01
N TYR A 242 -11.32 -4.47 6.47
CA TYR A 242 -12.45 -3.63 6.07
C TYR A 242 -11.90 -2.44 5.30
N LEU A 243 -11.62 -2.65 4.00
CA LEU A 243 -10.92 -1.70 3.15
C LEU A 243 -11.87 -0.66 2.56
N LYS A 244 -11.44 0.60 2.59
CA LYS A 244 -12.07 1.75 1.93
C LYS A 244 -11.06 2.44 1.03
N GLY A 245 -11.54 3.25 0.09
CA GLY A 245 -10.68 4.05 -0.79
C GLY A 245 -10.03 3.29 -1.95
N VAL A 246 -10.26 1.98 -2.04
CA VAL A 246 -9.74 1.12 -3.12
C VAL A 246 -10.80 0.79 -4.16
N ARG A 247 -10.36 0.50 -5.38
CA ARG A 247 -11.21 -0.05 -6.45
C ARG A 247 -11.67 -1.47 -6.08
N ASP A 248 -12.57 -2.03 -6.89
CA ASP A 248 -13.04 -3.39 -6.67
C ASP A 248 -11.87 -4.39 -6.63
N LEU A 249 -11.81 -5.17 -5.55
CA LEU A 249 -10.73 -6.11 -5.32
C LEU A 249 -10.69 -7.21 -6.41
N PRO A 250 -9.49 -7.66 -6.84
CA PRO A 250 -9.36 -8.77 -7.78
C PRO A 250 -10.09 -10.02 -7.29
N LYS A 251 -10.89 -10.65 -8.17
CA LYS A 251 -11.72 -11.82 -7.82
C LYS A 251 -10.94 -12.98 -7.21
N GLU A 252 -9.68 -13.16 -7.59
CA GLU A 252 -8.84 -14.24 -7.06
C GLU A 252 -8.47 -14.06 -5.57
N LEU A 253 -8.65 -12.86 -5.01
CA LEU A 253 -8.48 -12.58 -3.58
C LEU A 253 -9.78 -12.79 -2.78
N LEU A 254 -10.93 -12.97 -3.46
CA LEU A 254 -12.27 -12.94 -2.87
C LEU A 254 -12.92 -14.34 -2.78
N GLY A 255 -12.11 -15.38 -2.61
CA GLY A 255 -12.62 -16.73 -2.36
C GLY A 255 -13.47 -16.78 -1.08
N LYS A 256 -14.50 -17.64 -1.05
CA LYS A 256 -15.36 -17.81 0.14
C LYS A 256 -14.50 -18.23 1.34
N PRO A 257 -14.44 -17.43 2.42
CA PRO A 257 -13.54 -17.72 3.52
C PRO A 257 -13.93 -19.03 4.23
N VAL A 258 -12.91 -19.80 4.61
CA VAL A 258 -13.05 -20.91 5.55
C VAL A 258 -13.17 -20.33 6.95
N SER A 259 -14.02 -20.90 7.81
CA SER A 259 -14.16 -20.43 9.18
C SER A 259 -12.88 -20.69 9.98
N PRO A 260 -12.37 -19.72 10.76
CA PRO A 260 -11.16 -19.88 11.55
C PRO A 260 -11.34 -20.95 12.63
N SER A 261 -10.48 -21.96 12.61
CA SER A 261 -10.41 -23.01 13.63
C SER A 261 -8.99 -23.57 13.75
N PRO A 262 -8.61 -24.24 14.86
CA PRO A 262 -7.26 -24.79 15.01
C PRO A 262 -6.87 -25.82 13.93
N THR A 263 -7.85 -26.49 13.32
CA THR A 263 -7.66 -27.58 12.35
C THR A 263 -7.55 -27.11 10.90
N VAL A 264 -7.77 -25.81 10.62
CA VAL A 264 -7.64 -25.30 9.25
C VAL A 264 -6.19 -25.35 8.78
N GLU A 265 -6.00 -25.74 7.53
CA GLU A 265 -4.69 -25.83 6.88
C GLU A 265 -4.81 -25.32 5.43
N PRO A 266 -3.76 -24.71 4.86
CA PRO A 266 -3.71 -24.44 3.43
C PRO A 266 -3.80 -25.76 2.66
N THR A 267 -4.41 -25.71 1.48
CA THR A 267 -4.42 -26.88 0.58
C THR A 267 -2.98 -27.31 0.26
N PRO A 268 -2.74 -28.61 -0.02
CA PRO A 268 -1.40 -29.09 -0.38
C PRO A 268 -0.79 -28.30 -1.55
N ALA A 269 -1.58 -27.98 -2.58
CA ALA A 269 -1.14 -27.19 -3.73
C ALA A 269 -0.74 -25.76 -3.35
N ALA A 270 -1.52 -25.10 -2.48
CA ALA A 270 -1.18 -23.76 -1.98
C ALA A 270 0.10 -23.77 -1.13
N LYS A 271 0.24 -24.78 -0.26
CA LYS A 271 1.42 -24.96 0.59
C LYS A 271 2.68 -25.23 -0.24
N ALA A 272 2.55 -26.01 -1.30
CA ALA A 272 3.62 -26.26 -2.28
C ALA A 272 3.84 -25.09 -3.26
N ALA A 273 3.03 -24.03 -3.18
CA ALA A 273 3.04 -22.89 -4.08
C ALA A 273 2.99 -23.29 -5.57
N GLU A 274 2.15 -24.28 -5.89
CA GLU A 274 1.94 -24.71 -7.27
C GLU A 274 1.42 -23.54 -8.14
N PRO A 275 1.75 -23.48 -9.45
CA PRO A 275 1.45 -22.32 -10.29
C PRO A 275 -0.02 -21.87 -10.31
N HIS A 276 -0.96 -22.81 -10.13
CA HIS A 276 -2.40 -22.52 -10.11
C HIS A 276 -2.92 -22.13 -8.71
N ALA A 277 -2.17 -22.48 -7.66
CA ALA A 277 -2.48 -22.30 -6.24
C ALA A 277 -1.58 -21.26 -5.57
N ALA A 278 -0.98 -20.38 -6.35
CA ALA A 278 -0.23 -19.22 -5.88
C ALA A 278 -0.59 -17.99 -6.71
N LEU A 279 -0.42 -16.80 -6.15
CA LEU A 279 -0.43 -15.58 -6.94
C LEU A 279 0.78 -15.55 -7.88
N LYS A 280 0.59 -14.89 -9.02
CA LYS A 280 1.72 -14.57 -9.90
C LYS A 280 2.73 -13.73 -9.12
N ASN A 281 4.00 -14.14 -9.16
CA ASN A 281 5.08 -13.51 -8.40
C ASN A 281 4.75 -13.31 -6.92
N TYR A 282 4.09 -14.30 -6.29
CA TYR A 282 3.80 -14.26 -4.85
C TYR A 282 5.09 -13.93 -4.07
N THR A 283 4.95 -13.09 -3.05
CA THR A 283 6.10 -12.66 -2.26
C THR A 283 6.58 -13.81 -1.38
N ASN A 284 7.88 -14.09 -1.34
CA ASN A 284 8.47 -15.15 -0.53
C ASN A 284 9.66 -14.65 0.27
#